data_AF-A0A6I7NW83-F1
#
_entry.id   AF-A0A6I7NW83-F1
#
_cell.length_a   1.000
_cell.length_b   1.000
_cell.length_c   1.000
_cell.angle_alpha   90.00
_cell.angle_beta   90.00
_cell.angle_gamma   90.00
#
_symmetry.space_group_name_H-M   'P 1'
#
loop_
_entity.id
_entity.type
_entity.pdbx_description
1 polymer ?
#
loop_
_entity_poly.entity_id
_entity_poly.type
_entity_poly.pdbx_seq_one_letter_code
_entity_poly.pdbx_strand_id
1 'polypeptide(L)'
;MKLITNHRLWWSFLMVATLIVSVITSQEITLTGIIISMLGHLVFAVAVATLPWIVYWLIKKPLNTEQMMTAITIGWLILSVANLSVMP
;
A
#
# COMPACT_ATOMS: atom_id res chain seq x y z
N MET A 1 -4.15 4.18 17.41
CA MET A 1 -2.77 4.02 16.88
C MET A 1 -2.37 5.33 16.20
N LYS A 2 -1.16 5.84 16.44
CA LYS A 2 -0.66 7.07 15.77
C LYS A 2 0.04 6.74 14.43
N LEU A 3 -0.57 5.87 13.62
CA LEU A 3 0.01 5.36 12.37
C LEU A 3 0.30 6.49 11.35
N ILE A 4 -0.61 7.47 11.26
CA ILE A 4 -0.53 8.54 10.27
C ILE A 4 0.44 9.65 10.71
N THR A 5 0.39 10.05 11.99
CA THR A 5 1.12 11.24 12.45
C THR A 5 2.57 10.98 12.80
N ASN A 6 2.91 9.77 13.27
CA ASN A 6 4.25 9.46 13.80
C ASN A 6 5.19 8.80 12.77
N HIS A 7 4.67 8.31 11.66
CA HIS A 7 5.44 7.55 10.67
C HIS A 7 5.49 8.25 9.31
N ARG A 8 5.67 9.59 9.33
CA ARG A 8 5.70 10.42 8.12
C ARG A 8 6.72 9.94 7.09
N LEU A 9 7.93 9.59 7.54
CA LEU A 9 8.99 9.10 6.64
C LEU A 9 8.56 7.81 5.91
N TRP A 10 7.94 6.87 6.62
CA TRP A 10 7.44 5.63 6.01
C TRP A 10 6.35 5.91 4.98
N TRP A 11 5.39 6.79 5.28
CA TRP A 11 4.38 7.22 4.30
C TRP A 11 5.02 7.89 3.09
N SER A 12 6.01 8.77 3.29
CA SER A 12 6.73 9.40 2.17
C SER A 12 7.43 8.36 1.28
N PHE A 13 8.10 7.37 1.86
CA PHE A 13 8.72 6.29 1.09
C PHE A 13 7.68 5.48 0.33
N LEU A 14 6.58 5.11 0.98
CA LEU A 14 5.49 4.35 0.33
C LEU A 14 4.87 5.14 -0.83
N MET A 15 4.66 6.45 -0.66
CA MET A 15 4.12 7.33 -1.71
C MET A 15 5.08 7.45 -2.90
N VAL A 16 6.38 7.65 -2.65
CA VAL A 16 7.39 7.73 -3.71
C VAL A 16 7.50 6.41 -4.46
N ALA A 17 7.55 5.29 -3.75
CA ALA A 17 7.60 3.96 -4.36
C ALA A 17 6.32 3.70 -5.19
N THR A 18 5.16 4.08 -4.68
CA THR A 18 3.89 3.96 -5.41
C THR A 18 3.90 4.80 -6.68
N LEU A 19 4.37 6.05 -6.61
CA LEU A 19 4.51 6.90 -7.79
C LEU A 19 5.40 6.25 -8.85
N ILE A 20 6.56 5.71 -8.46
CA ILE A 20 7.48 5.03 -9.36
C ILE A 20 6.79 3.84 -10.04
N VAL A 21 6.16 2.96 -9.27
CA VAL A 21 5.44 1.79 -9.81
C VAL A 21 4.31 2.23 -10.74
N SER A 22 3.52 3.23 -10.34
CA SER A 22 2.44 3.77 -11.16
C SER A 22 2.94 4.34 -12.48
N VAL A 23 4.08 5.05 -12.49
CA VAL A 23 4.66 5.58 -13.73
C VAL A 23 5.15 4.44 -14.64
N ILE A 24 5.82 3.43 -14.07
CA ILE A 24 6.36 2.30 -14.85
C ILE A 24 5.24 1.45 -15.46
N THR A 25 4.16 1.21 -14.70
CA THR A 25 3.08 0.29 -15.09
C THR A 25 1.96 0.97 -15.87
N SER A 26 1.97 2.30 -16.03
CA SER A 26 0.94 3.02 -16.78
C SER A 26 1.18 2.91 -18.29
N GLN A 27 0.15 2.46 -19.01
CA GLN A 27 0.15 2.44 -20.48
C GLN A 27 0.07 3.86 -21.08
N GLU A 28 -0.60 4.78 -20.38
CA GLU A 28 -0.68 6.19 -20.76
C GLU A 28 -0.22 7.08 -19.61
N ILE A 29 0.82 7.87 -19.84
CA ILE A 29 1.38 8.80 -18.83
C ILE A 29 0.53 10.07 -18.81
N THR A 30 -0.66 9.98 -18.22
CA THR A 30 -1.51 11.13 -17.90
C THR A 30 -1.52 11.37 -16.39
N LEU A 31 -1.61 12.64 -15.97
CA LEU A 31 -1.65 12.99 -14.54
C LEU A 31 -2.81 12.27 -13.83
N THR A 32 -3.99 12.26 -14.45
CA THR A 32 -5.18 11.59 -13.91
C THR A 32 -4.99 10.09 -13.82
N GLY A 33 -4.40 9.45 -14.84
CA GLY A 33 -4.10 8.02 -14.83
C GLY A 33 -3.12 7.63 -13.72
N ILE A 34 -2.05 8.41 -13.54
CA ILE A 34 -1.08 8.19 -12.46
C ILE A 34 -1.74 8.34 -11.09
N ILE A 35 -2.54 9.39 -10.86
CA ILE A 35 -3.23 9.59 -9.58
C ILE A 35 -4.19 8.44 -9.28
N ILE A 36 -4.98 8.00 -10.26
CA ILE A 36 -5.90 6.87 -10.10
C ILE A 36 -5.11 5.59 -9.79
N SER A 37 -4.02 5.33 -10.50
CA SER A 37 -3.15 4.19 -10.26
C SER A 37 -2.56 4.21 -8.85
N MET A 38 -2.04 5.35 -8.40
CA MET A 38 -1.49 5.50 -7.06
C MET A 38 -2.55 5.27 -5.98
N LEU A 39 -3.75 5.85 -6.16
CA LEU A 39 -4.88 5.63 -5.25
C LEU A 39 -5.27 4.15 -5.19
N GLY A 40 -5.32 3.48 -6.34
CA GLY A 40 -5.60 2.04 -6.42
C GLY A 40 -4.62 1.21 -5.59
N HIS A 41 -3.31 1.50 -5.68
CA HIS A 41 -2.29 0.80 -4.90
C HIS A 41 -2.46 1.00 -3.39
N LEU A 42 -2.70 2.25 -2.96
CA LEU A 42 -2.84 2.56 -1.54
C LEU A 42 -4.12 1.98 -0.96
N VAL A 43 -5.24 2.11 -1.68
CA VAL A 43 -6.53 1.53 -1.25
C VAL A 43 -6.43 0.01 -1.15
N PHE A 44 -5.85 -0.64 -2.15
CA PHE A 44 -5.65 -2.09 -2.12
C PHE A 44 -4.78 -2.51 -0.94
N ALA A 45 -3.64 -1.84 -0.73
CA ALA A 45 -2.72 -2.15 0.36
C ALA A 45 -3.39 -2.03 1.74
N VAL A 46 -4.17 -0.96 1.95
CA VAL A 46 -4.93 -0.76 3.19
C VAL A 46 -6.02 -1.82 3.32
N ALA A 47 -6.79 -2.08 2.26
CA ALA A 47 -7.86 -3.08 2.26
C ALA A 47 -7.32 -4.48 2.61
N VAL A 48 -6.22 -4.91 2.00
CA VAL A 48 -5.58 -6.21 2.32
C VAL A 48 -5.10 -6.24 3.77
N ALA A 49 -4.50 -5.15 4.28
CA ALA A 49 -4.04 -5.07 5.65
C ALA A 49 -5.18 -5.12 6.69
N THR A 50 -6.43 -4.81 6.31
CA THR A 50 -7.57 -4.98 7.22
C THR A 50 -7.84 -6.44 7.58
N LEU A 51 -7.51 -7.40 6.71
CA LEU A 51 -7.72 -8.83 6.96
C LEU A 51 -6.95 -9.32 8.19
N PRO A 52 -5.61 -9.22 8.27
CA PRO A 52 -4.87 -9.63 9.46
C PRO A 52 -5.26 -8.77 10.67
N TRP A 53 -5.58 -7.48 10.48
CA TRP A 53 -6.03 -6.64 11.60
C TRP A 53 -7.32 -7.17 12.25
N ILE A 54 -8.34 -7.52 11.45
CA ILE A 54 -9.60 -8.09 11.95
C ILE A 54 -9.34 -9.43 12.66
N VAL A 55 -8.57 -10.33 12.05
CA VAL A 55 -8.26 -11.65 12.65
C VAL A 55 -7.58 -11.49 14.01
N TYR A 56 -6.55 -10.64 14.10
CA TYR A 56 -5.81 -10.40 15.33
C TYR A 56 -6.64 -9.67 16.39
N TRP A 57 -7.56 -8.80 15.96
CA TRP A 57 -8.52 -8.18 16.85
C TRP A 57 -9.50 -9.21 17.46
N LEU A 58 -10.00 -10.17 16.67
CA LEU A 58 -10.92 -11.22 17.14
C LEU A 58 -10.30 -12.13 18.20
N ILE A 59 -8.99 -12.42 18.10
CA ILE A 59 -8.26 -13.21 19.12
C ILE A 59 -7.77 -12.37 20.31
N LYS A 60 -8.26 -11.12 20.45
CA LYS A 60 -7.89 -10.16 21.51
C LYS A 60 -6.40 -9.85 21.60
N LYS A 61 -5.68 -9.95 20.47
CA LYS A 61 -4.26 -9.59 20.34
C LYS A 61 -4.09 -8.61 19.18
N PRO A 62 -4.60 -7.37 19.30
CA PRO A 62 -4.60 -6.43 18.19
C PRO A 62 -3.17 -6.16 17.70
N LEU A 63 -3.02 -5.97 16.38
CA LEU A 63 -1.73 -5.63 15.78
C LEU A 63 -1.20 -4.32 16.35
N ASN A 64 0.09 -4.29 16.65
CA ASN A 64 0.78 -3.05 16.97
C ASN A 64 1.03 -2.22 15.68
N THR A 65 1.60 -1.02 15.86
CA THR A 65 1.81 -0.10 14.74
C THR A 65 2.78 -0.65 13.69
N GLU A 66 3.90 -1.27 14.08
CA GLU A 66 4.87 -1.83 13.13
C GLU A 66 4.28 -3.02 12.35
N GLN A 67 3.49 -3.85 13.01
CA GLN A 67 2.81 -5.00 12.39
C GLN A 67 1.79 -4.53 11.35
N MET A 68 1.04 -3.47 11.64
CA MET A 68 0.12 -2.86 10.67
C MET A 68 0.88 -2.23 9.49
N MET A 69 1.98 -1.51 9.74
CA MET A 69 2.82 -0.95 8.68
C MET A 69 3.39 -2.06 7.78
N THR A 70 3.81 -3.18 8.37
CA THR A 70 4.26 -4.36 7.65
C THR A 70 3.14 -4.94 6.79
N ALA A 71 1.94 -5.12 7.35
CA ALA A 71 0.78 -5.64 6.61
C ALA A 71 0.43 -4.76 5.39
N ILE A 72 0.42 -3.43 5.56
CA ILE A 72 0.19 -2.48 4.45
C ILE A 72 1.30 -2.59 3.42
N THR A 73 2.56 -2.61 3.85
CA THR A 73 3.73 -2.69 2.93
C THR A 73 3.71 -3.98 2.12
N ILE A 74 3.36 -5.11 2.74
CA ILE A 74 3.22 -6.41 2.06
C ILE A 74 2.04 -6.38 1.08
N GLY A 75 0.88 -5.85 1.47
CA GLY A 75 -0.27 -5.71 0.59
C GLY A 75 0.04 -4.85 -0.64
N TRP A 76 0.75 -3.74 -0.43
CA TRP A 76 1.27 -2.90 -1.50
C TRP A 76 2.25 -3.66 -2.41
N LEU A 77 3.22 -4.37 -1.82
CA LEU A 77 4.25 -5.10 -2.57
C LEU A 77 3.67 -6.21 -3.44
N ILE A 78 2.68 -6.95 -2.94
CA ILE A 78 1.96 -7.98 -3.70
C ILE A 78 1.35 -7.37 -4.98
N LEU A 79 0.63 -6.25 -4.86
CA LEU A 79 0.01 -5.62 -6.03
C LEU A 79 1.05 -5.01 -6.98
N SER A 80 2.07 -4.35 -6.43
CA SER A 80 3.16 -3.77 -7.24
C SER A 80 3.87 -4.84 -8.07
N VAL A 81 4.21 -5.98 -7.45
CA VAL A 81 4.83 -7.11 -8.15
C VAL A 81 3.88 -7.71 -9.18
N ALA A 82 2.60 -7.88 -8.85
CA ALA A 82 1.60 -8.37 -9.79
C ALA A 82 1.52 -7.48 -11.04
N ASN A 83 1.39 -6.16 -10.86
CA ASN A 83 1.32 -5.20 -11.96
C ASN A 83 2.61 -5.17 -12.80
N LEU A 84 3.78 -5.23 -12.17
CA LEU A 84 5.06 -5.29 -12.88
C LEU A 84 5.23 -6.61 -13.66
N SER A 85 4.73 -7.72 -13.13
CA SER A 85 4.88 -9.05 -13.74
C SER A 85 4.04 -9.25 -15.00
N VAL A 86 2.98 -8.45 -15.17
CA VAL A 86 2.08 -8.50 -16.34
C VAL A 86 2.30 -7.32 -17.29
N MET A 87 3.33 -6.52 -17.06
CA MET A 87 3.70 -5.42 -17.96
C MET A 87 4.14 -6.02 -19.32
N PRO A 88 3.56 -5.55 -20.44
CA PRO A 88 3.93 -6.02 -21.78
C PRO A 88 5.33 -5.55 -22.22
#